data_AF-A0ABD0U0K6-F1
#
_entry.id   AF-A0ABD0U0K6-F1
#
_cell.length_a   1.000
_cell.length_b   1.000
_cell.length_c   1.000
_cell.angle_alpha   90.00
_cell.angle_beta   90.00
_cell.angle_gamma   90.00
#
_symmetry.space_group_name_H-M   'P 1'
#
loop_
_entity.id
_entity.type
_entity.pdbx_description
1 polymer ?
#
loop_
_entity_poly.entity_id
_entity_poly.type
_entity_poly.pdbx_seq_one_letter_code
_entity_poly.pdbx_strand_id
1 'polypeptide(L)'
;MAGDETDVEITVKTVGPVRPFRIRVPAEVKVSDLKRFVAADRCLPVERLKLVLHGKTLQERNNGGSEDVRVRLQNGDSLMVAVMPRPPAKHLCDDYDDDDDDLKFHIPQTATWWKRKLFYLLHERLRLPDMVLVAIFSISLKAWAGIVLWFLLAPVAHRWDVGPLYILGTGFLVILLNLGKKPHGELSAYSIFNEDFRELPGTLNADRLDRDIRAGQF
;
A
#
# COMPACT_ATOMS: atom_id res chain seq x y z
N MET A 1 -37.65 -43.71 5.73
CA MET A 1 -37.28 -43.52 7.14
C MET A 1 -36.80 -42.10 7.28
N ALA A 2 -37.61 -41.25 7.90
CA ALA A 2 -37.35 -39.82 8.06
C ALA A 2 -36.27 -39.64 9.13
N GLY A 3 -35.11 -39.12 8.73
CA GLY A 3 -34.05 -38.75 9.66
C GLY A 3 -34.51 -37.56 10.47
N ASP A 4 -34.58 -37.76 11.78
CA ASP A 4 -34.84 -36.74 12.78
C ASP A 4 -33.78 -35.62 12.62
N GLU A 5 -34.16 -34.53 11.95
CA GLU A 5 -33.36 -33.32 11.90
C GLU A 5 -33.33 -32.77 13.33
N THR A 6 -32.31 -33.15 14.09
CA THR A 6 -32.14 -32.66 15.46
C THR A 6 -31.89 -31.16 15.38
N ASP A 7 -32.94 -30.39 15.62
CA ASP A 7 -32.87 -28.94 15.79
C ASP A 7 -32.05 -28.64 17.04
N VAL A 8 -31.03 -27.82 16.87
CA VAL A 8 -30.09 -27.43 17.91
C VAL A 8 -30.35 -25.98 18.28
N GLU A 9 -30.43 -25.68 19.58
CA GLU A 9 -30.55 -24.32 20.07
C GLU A 9 -29.15 -23.71 20.26
N ILE A 10 -28.83 -22.69 19.48
CA ILE A 10 -27.56 -21.96 19.58
C ILE A 10 -27.80 -20.54 20.11
N THR A 11 -26.83 -20.01 20.86
CA THR A 11 -26.85 -18.63 21.34
C THR A 11 -26.07 -17.74 20.39
N VAL A 12 -26.76 -16.82 19.74
CA VAL A 12 -26.17 -15.84 18.81
C VAL A 12 -25.82 -14.57 19.56
N LYS A 13 -24.53 -14.21 19.55
CA LYS A 13 -23.99 -12.99 20.12
C LYS A 13 -23.58 -12.05 18.99
N THR A 14 -24.30 -10.95 18.83
CA THR A 14 -23.95 -9.92 17.86
C THR A 14 -22.90 -8.98 18.46
N VAL A 15 -21.89 -8.61 17.67
CA VAL A 15 -20.88 -7.63 18.08
C VAL A 15 -21.53 -6.25 18.03
N GLY A 16 -21.82 -5.69 19.20
CA GLY A 16 -22.49 -4.40 19.36
C GLY A 16 -23.34 -4.34 20.64
N PRO A 17 -24.15 -3.28 20.82
CA PRO A 17 -25.01 -3.10 22.01
C PRO A 17 -26.24 -4.03 22.03
N VAL A 18 -26.31 -5.01 21.12
CA VAL A 18 -27.49 -5.84 20.90
C VAL A 18 -27.45 -7.04 21.84
N ARG A 19 -28.60 -7.35 22.45
CA ARG A 19 -28.72 -8.49 23.36
C ARG A 19 -28.53 -9.81 22.60
N PRO A 20 -27.79 -10.77 23.17
CA PRO A 20 -27.75 -12.13 22.64
C PRO A 20 -29.14 -12.73 22.54
N PHE A 21 -29.37 -13.53 21.50
CA PHE A 21 -30.64 -14.21 21.27
C PHE A 21 -30.39 -15.67 20.91
N ARG A 22 -31.43 -16.50 20.99
CA ARG A 22 -31.33 -17.93 20.70
C ARG A 22 -32.08 -18.24 19.42
N ILE A 23 -31.47 -19.06 18.57
CA ILE A 23 -32.10 -19.55 17.35
C ILE A 23 -32.01 -21.06 17.31
N ARG A 24 -33.03 -21.67 16.70
CA ARG A 24 -33.06 -23.10 16.40
C ARG A 24 -32.60 -23.29 14.96
N VAL A 25 -31.54 -24.07 14.79
CA VAL A 25 -30.96 -24.38 13.49
C VAL A 25 -30.62 -25.86 13.45
N PRO A 26 -30.62 -26.50 12.27
CA PRO A 26 -30.24 -27.89 12.15
C PRO A 26 -28.82 -28.14 12.69
N ALA A 27 -28.55 -29.36 13.17
CA ALA A 27 -27.23 -29.74 13.68
C ALA A 27 -26.11 -29.66 12.62
N GLU A 28 -26.43 -29.84 11.34
CA GLU A 28 -25.49 -29.70 10.22
C GLU A 28 -26.06 -28.72 9.19
N VAL A 29 -25.46 -27.53 9.10
CA VAL A 29 -25.96 -26.45 8.25
C VAL A 29 -24.84 -25.88 7.40
N LYS A 30 -25.17 -25.51 6.16
CA LYS A 30 -24.25 -24.76 5.29
C LYS A 30 -24.04 -23.36 5.83
N VAL A 31 -22.82 -22.83 5.75
CA VAL A 31 -22.52 -21.46 6.21
C VAL A 31 -23.44 -20.42 5.56
N SER A 32 -23.78 -20.60 4.28
CA SER A 32 -24.70 -19.73 3.52
C SER A 32 -26.12 -19.71 4.09
N ASP A 33 -26.66 -20.88 4.42
CA ASP A 33 -27.99 -21.02 5.01
C ASP A 33 -28.01 -20.50 6.46
N LEU A 34 -26.97 -20.79 7.24
CA LEU A 34 -26.79 -20.25 8.60
C LEU A 34 -26.78 -18.71 8.60
N LYS A 35 -26.07 -18.11 7.63
CA LYS A 35 -26.04 -16.66 7.45
C LYS A 35 -27.40 -16.09 7.10
N ARG A 36 -28.19 -16.79 6.28
CA ARG A 36 -29.56 -16.41 5.93
C ARG A 36 -30.51 -16.50 7.13
N PHE A 37 -30.42 -17.55 7.95
CA PHE A 37 -31.23 -17.68 9.16
C PHE A 37 -30.96 -16.54 10.15
N VAL A 38 -29.68 -16.24 10.41
CA VAL A 38 -29.27 -15.14 11.29
C VAL A 38 -29.66 -13.77 10.71
N ALA A 39 -29.57 -13.61 9.40
CA ALA A 39 -29.94 -12.37 8.72
C ALA A 39 -31.45 -12.14 8.73
N ALA A 40 -32.26 -13.19 8.56
CA ALA A 40 -33.72 -13.11 8.53
C ALA A 40 -34.31 -12.67 9.88
N ASP A 41 -33.78 -13.19 11.00
CA ASP A 41 -34.29 -12.87 12.33
C ASP A 41 -34.08 -11.39 12.73
N ARG A 42 -33.02 -10.76 12.19
CA ARG A 42 -32.58 -9.40 12.59
C ARG A 42 -32.49 -8.39 11.44
N CYS A 43 -33.01 -8.73 10.25
CA CYS A 43 -32.89 -7.92 9.02
C CYS A 43 -31.44 -7.43 8.76
N LEU A 44 -30.46 -8.28 9.04
CA LEU A 44 -29.04 -7.92 8.92
C LEU A 44 -28.56 -8.10 7.47
N PRO A 45 -27.59 -7.27 6.99
CA PRO A 45 -27.10 -7.37 5.63
C PRO A 45 -26.28 -8.65 5.43
N VAL A 46 -26.88 -9.65 4.75
CA VAL A 46 -26.28 -10.98 4.51
C VAL A 46 -24.86 -10.88 3.98
N GLU A 47 -24.57 -9.97 3.05
CA GLU A 47 -23.23 -9.84 2.44
C GLU A 47 -22.13 -9.44 3.43
N ARG A 48 -22.48 -8.68 4.48
CA ARG A 48 -21.53 -8.06 5.41
C ARG A 48 -21.41 -8.77 6.75
N LEU A 49 -22.07 -9.92 6.89
CA LEU A 49 -22.00 -10.71 8.12
C LEU A 49 -20.75 -11.59 8.11
N LYS A 50 -19.93 -11.45 9.16
CA LYS A 50 -18.86 -12.38 9.50
C LYS A 50 -19.33 -13.25 10.65
N LEU A 51 -19.33 -14.56 10.43
CA LEU A 51 -19.70 -15.55 11.44
C LEU A 51 -18.43 -16.13 12.07
N VAL A 52 -18.39 -16.21 13.39
CA VAL A 52 -17.27 -16.77 14.16
C VAL A 52 -17.80 -17.81 15.14
N LEU A 53 -17.32 -19.04 15.00
CA LEU A 53 -17.67 -20.17 15.86
C LEU A 53 -16.39 -20.71 16.51
N HIS A 54 -16.37 -20.82 17.85
CA HIS A 54 -15.19 -21.29 18.60
C HIS A 54 -13.87 -20.55 18.25
N GLY A 55 -13.95 -19.24 17.98
CA GLY A 55 -12.80 -18.43 17.58
C GLY A 55 -12.34 -18.63 16.12
N LYS A 56 -12.99 -19.51 15.35
CA LYS A 56 -12.72 -19.69 13.91
C LYS A 56 -13.72 -18.92 13.06
N THR A 57 -13.21 -18.17 12.09
CA THR A 57 -14.05 -17.46 11.13
C THR A 57 -14.62 -18.44 10.11
N LEU A 58 -15.95 -18.47 9.97
CA LEU A 58 -16.64 -19.31 9.00
C LEU A 58 -16.67 -18.57 7.66
N GLN A 59 -15.90 -19.05 6.70
CA GLN A 59 -15.86 -18.53 5.33
C GLN A 59 -16.77 -19.37 4.43
N GLU A 60 -17.55 -18.70 3.57
CA GLU A 60 -18.47 -19.38 2.66
C GLU A 60 -17.74 -20.22 1.59
N ARG A 61 -16.55 -19.78 1.17
CA ARG A 61 -15.81 -20.39 0.06
C ARG A 61 -14.38 -20.65 0.47
N ASN A 62 -14.00 -21.93 0.57
CA ASN A 62 -12.59 -22.27 0.67
C ASN A 62 -11.94 -22.18 -0.73
N ASN A 63 -10.68 -21.75 -0.80
CA ASN A 63 -9.98 -21.25 -2.00
C ASN A 63 -9.64 -22.34 -3.06
N GLY A 64 -10.57 -23.24 -3.38
CA GLY A 64 -10.36 -24.30 -4.37
C GLY A 64 -11.42 -25.40 -4.49
N GLY A 65 -12.57 -25.32 -3.80
CA GLY A 65 -13.64 -26.34 -3.87
C GLY A 65 -15.02 -25.74 -4.13
N SER A 66 -15.83 -26.42 -4.94
CA SER A 66 -17.21 -26.03 -5.31
C SER A 66 -18.27 -26.40 -4.28
N GLU A 67 -17.87 -26.84 -3.09
CA GLU A 67 -18.80 -27.28 -2.04
C GLU A 67 -18.83 -26.28 -0.89
N ASP A 68 -20.03 -25.79 -0.58
CA ASP A 68 -20.29 -24.95 0.59
C ASP A 68 -19.80 -25.67 1.85
N VAL A 69 -18.98 -24.99 2.67
CA VAL A 69 -18.49 -25.54 3.93
C VAL A 69 -19.70 -25.84 4.84
N ARG A 70 -19.84 -27.11 5.25
CA ARG A 70 -20.84 -27.52 6.24
C ARG A 70 -20.27 -27.39 7.64
N VAL A 71 -21.05 -26.85 8.56
CA VAL A 71 -20.67 -26.66 9.96
C VAL A 71 -21.56 -27.53 10.83
N ARG A 72 -20.94 -28.26 11.77
CA ARG A 72 -21.65 -28.99 12.81
C ARG A 72 -21.82 -28.10 14.04
N LEU A 73 -23.05 -27.97 14.50
CA LEU A 73 -23.46 -27.14 15.64
C LEU A 73 -23.96 -28.05 16.77
N GLN A 74 -23.61 -27.71 18.02
CA GLN A 74 -24.06 -28.41 19.23
C GLN A 74 -24.96 -27.52 20.09
N ASN A 75 -25.76 -28.17 20.96
CA ASN A 75 -26.75 -27.47 21.77
C ASN A 75 -26.05 -26.59 22.81
N GLY A 76 -26.38 -25.31 22.83
CA GLY A 76 -25.70 -24.32 23.67
C GLY A 76 -24.46 -23.67 23.04
N ASP A 77 -24.10 -23.99 21.79
CA ASP A 77 -22.99 -23.33 21.10
C ASP A 77 -23.20 -21.82 21.01
N SER A 78 -22.12 -21.06 21.15
CA SER A 78 -22.14 -19.61 21.00
C SER A 78 -21.62 -19.19 19.63
N LEU A 79 -22.49 -18.64 18.79
CA LEU A 79 -22.14 -18.08 17.49
C LEU A 79 -21.96 -16.57 17.61
N MET A 80 -20.76 -16.08 17.31
CA MET A 80 -20.50 -14.64 17.25
C MET A 80 -20.76 -14.13 15.84
N VAL A 81 -21.49 -13.02 15.76
CA VAL A 81 -21.92 -12.41 14.51
C VAL A 81 -21.46 -10.96 14.49
N ALA A 82 -20.56 -10.64 13.57
CA ALA A 82 -20.09 -9.28 13.37
C ALA A 82 -20.65 -8.72 12.06
N VAL A 83 -21.17 -7.50 12.11
CA VAL A 83 -21.51 -6.74 10.91
C VAL A 83 -20.29 -5.91 10.53
N MET A 84 -19.64 -6.25 9.43
CA MET A 84 -18.51 -5.46 8.94
C MET A 84 -19.01 -4.05 8.61
N PRO A 85 -18.42 -2.97 9.17
CA PRO A 85 -18.77 -1.60 8.79
C PRO A 85 -18.52 -1.39 7.29
N ARG A 86 -19.10 -0.33 6.72
CA ARG A 86 -18.79 -0.03 5.32
C ARG A 86 -17.30 0.26 5.29
N PRO A 87 -16.53 -0.34 4.35
CA PRO A 87 -15.13 0.02 4.23
C PRO A 87 -15.07 1.53 4.05
N PRO A 88 -14.17 2.23 4.76
CA PRO A 88 -14.02 3.65 4.56
C PRO A 88 -13.81 3.91 3.06
N ALA A 89 -14.33 5.05 2.59
CA ALA A 89 -14.20 5.39 1.19
C ALA A 89 -12.72 5.32 0.81
N LYS A 90 -12.40 4.67 -0.33
CA LYS A 90 -11.04 4.29 -0.75
C LYS A 90 -9.97 5.40 -0.73
N HIS A 91 -10.37 6.66 -0.55
CA HIS A 91 -9.47 7.79 -0.37
C HIS A 91 -8.93 7.95 1.08
N LEU A 92 -9.40 7.13 2.02
CA LEU A 92 -8.94 7.07 3.42
C LEU A 92 -8.26 5.73 3.77
N CYS A 93 -8.21 4.79 2.82
CA CYS A 93 -7.64 3.45 2.99
C CYS A 93 -6.21 3.38 2.42
N ASP A 94 -5.38 4.34 2.78
CA ASP A 94 -3.94 4.07 2.82
C ASP A 94 -3.62 3.72 4.28
N ASP A 95 -3.14 2.49 4.48
CA ASP A 95 -2.24 2.14 5.59
C ASP A 95 -2.80 1.76 6.98
N TYR A 96 -3.94 1.07 7.08
CA TYR A 96 -4.24 0.31 8.31
C TYR A 96 -4.88 -1.05 7.99
N ASP A 97 -4.08 -1.99 7.48
CA ASP A 97 -4.32 -3.40 7.73
C ASP A 97 -3.33 -3.86 8.81
N ASP A 98 -3.94 -4.20 9.94
CA ASP A 98 -3.43 -4.81 11.15
C ASP A 98 -2.90 -6.21 10.82
N ASP A 99 -1.63 -6.28 10.42
CA ASP A 99 -0.81 -7.48 10.53
C ASP A 99 0.49 -7.05 11.22
N ASP A 100 0.50 -7.23 12.55
CA ASP A 100 1.70 -7.47 13.33
C ASP A 100 2.55 -8.51 12.62
N ASP A 101 3.62 -8.09 11.95
CA ASP A 101 4.93 -8.76 11.92
C ASP A 101 5.88 -7.99 10.98
N ASP A 102 6.96 -7.48 11.57
CA ASP A 102 8.22 -7.09 10.92
C ASP A 102 8.19 -5.99 9.84
N LEU A 103 8.66 -4.80 10.23
CA LEU A 103 9.40 -3.81 9.43
C LEU A 103 9.57 -4.17 7.94
N LYS A 104 8.52 -3.98 7.13
CA LYS A 104 8.61 -4.20 5.69
C LYS A 104 8.19 -2.95 4.93
N PHE A 105 9.19 -2.42 4.23
CA PHE A 105 9.07 -1.42 3.19
C PHE A 105 7.85 -1.68 2.30
N HIS A 106 6.91 -0.74 2.31
CA HIS A 106 5.74 -0.78 1.44
C HIS A 106 6.20 -0.61 -0.02
N ILE A 107 6.01 -1.67 -0.81
CA ILE A 107 6.21 -1.65 -2.25
C ILE A 107 5.04 -0.87 -2.86
N PRO A 108 5.26 0.17 -3.69
CA PRO A 108 4.17 0.91 -4.30
C PRO A 108 3.37 -0.02 -5.22
N GLN A 109 2.08 -0.18 -4.90
CA GLN A 109 1.10 -0.99 -5.64
C GLN A 109 0.78 -0.37 -7.03
N THR A 110 1.79 -0.28 -7.91
CA THR A 110 1.57 0.01 -9.34
C THR A 110 1.50 -1.32 -10.09
N ALA A 111 0.25 -1.71 -10.36
CA ALA A 111 -0.14 -2.90 -11.09
C ALA A 111 0.68 -3.14 -12.36
N THR A 112 1.45 -4.23 -12.39
CA THR A 112 1.72 -4.98 -13.61
C THR A 112 2.13 -6.39 -13.19
N TRP A 113 1.39 -7.41 -13.62
CA TRP A 113 1.66 -8.82 -13.33
C TRP A 113 3.13 -9.23 -13.62
N TRP A 114 3.74 -8.58 -14.61
CA TRP A 114 5.15 -8.71 -14.97
C TRP A 114 6.13 -8.16 -13.93
N LYS A 115 5.81 -7.06 -13.23
CA LYS A 115 6.64 -6.51 -12.15
C LYS A 115 6.70 -7.49 -10.97
N ARG A 116 5.58 -8.16 -10.69
CA ARG A 116 5.49 -9.19 -9.65
C ARG A 116 6.30 -10.44 -10.03
N LYS A 117 6.24 -10.87 -11.29
CA LYS A 117 7.07 -11.98 -11.79
C LYS A 117 8.56 -11.64 -11.79
N LEU A 118 8.92 -10.39 -12.12
CA LEU A 118 10.31 -9.91 -12.03
C LEU A 118 10.77 -9.85 -10.58
N PHE A 119 9.94 -9.36 -9.66
CA PHE A 119 10.23 -9.33 -8.22
C PHE A 119 10.56 -10.73 -7.70
N TYR A 120 9.70 -11.73 -7.98
CA TYR A 120 9.94 -13.10 -7.58
C TYR A 120 11.20 -13.69 -8.22
N LEU A 121 11.40 -13.50 -9.53
CA LEU A 121 12.57 -14.03 -10.23
C LEU A 121 13.87 -13.39 -9.71
N LEU A 122 13.88 -12.09 -9.41
CA LEU A 122 15.05 -11.38 -8.92
C LEU A 122 15.36 -11.72 -7.45
N HIS A 123 14.33 -11.85 -6.61
CA HIS A 123 14.47 -12.25 -5.21
C HIS A 123 14.97 -13.69 -5.08
N GLU A 124 14.43 -14.61 -5.89
CA GLU A 124 14.71 -16.04 -5.80
C GLU A 124 16.05 -16.46 -6.42
N ARG A 125 16.47 -15.81 -7.52
CA ARG A 125 17.77 -16.08 -8.16
C ARG A 125 18.92 -15.25 -7.61
N LEU A 126 18.67 -14.03 -7.12
CA LEU A 126 19.72 -13.04 -6.86
C LEU A 126 19.83 -12.58 -5.41
N ARG A 127 18.90 -12.97 -4.52
CA ARG A 127 18.96 -12.69 -3.07
C ARG A 127 19.22 -11.20 -2.76
N LEU A 128 18.76 -10.30 -3.65
CA LEU A 128 19.00 -8.88 -3.50
C LEU A 128 18.15 -8.33 -2.35
N PRO A 129 18.71 -7.47 -1.49
CA PRO A 129 17.95 -6.81 -0.43
C PRO A 129 16.86 -5.92 -1.02
N ASP A 130 15.71 -5.87 -0.36
CA ASP A 130 14.50 -5.17 -0.82
C ASP A 130 14.75 -3.69 -1.18
N MET A 131 15.72 -3.05 -0.53
CA MET A 131 16.13 -1.66 -0.81
C MET A 131 16.60 -1.44 -2.26
N VAL A 132 17.30 -2.42 -2.86
CA VAL A 132 17.78 -2.32 -4.24
C VAL A 132 16.60 -2.39 -5.21
N LEU A 133 15.60 -3.22 -4.92
CA LEU A 133 14.40 -3.31 -5.75
C LEU A 133 13.60 -2.01 -5.71
N VAL A 134 13.43 -1.41 -4.53
CA VAL A 134 12.75 -0.11 -4.39
C VAL A 134 13.46 0.96 -5.22
N ALA A 135 14.79 1.02 -5.16
CA ALA A 135 15.58 1.96 -5.95
C ALA A 135 15.41 1.74 -7.47
N ILE A 136 15.45 0.48 -7.92
CA ILE A 136 15.26 0.13 -9.34
C ILE A 136 13.86 0.54 -9.82
N PHE A 137 12.81 0.26 -9.03
CA PHE A 137 11.43 0.58 -9.40
C PHE A 137 11.07 2.06 -9.26
N SER A 138 11.78 2.81 -8.41
CA SER A 138 11.61 4.26 -8.25
C SER A 138 12.09 5.04 -9.49
N ILE A 139 13.10 4.50 -10.20
CA ILE A 139 13.68 5.15 -11.38
C ILE A 139 12.82 4.87 -12.63
N SER A 140 12.52 5.93 -13.39
CA SER A 140 11.73 5.81 -14.63
C SER A 140 12.44 4.96 -15.70
N LEU A 141 11.65 4.26 -16.55
CA LEU A 141 12.20 3.43 -17.63
C LEU A 141 13.12 4.21 -18.59
N LYS A 142 12.82 5.51 -18.80
CA LYS A 142 13.64 6.41 -19.63
C LYS A 142 15.02 6.65 -19.02
N ALA A 143 15.09 6.81 -17.70
CA ALA A 143 16.35 6.97 -16.98
C ALA A 143 17.15 5.66 -16.97
N TRP A 144 16.49 4.51 -16.78
CA TRP A 144 17.11 3.19 -16.92
C TRP A 144 17.72 2.97 -18.30
N ALA A 145 17.00 3.33 -19.37
CA ALA A 145 17.53 3.28 -20.73
C ALA A 145 18.78 4.16 -20.89
N GLY A 146 18.80 5.35 -20.28
CA GLY A 146 19.97 6.22 -20.23
C GLY A 146 21.15 5.61 -19.48
N ILE A 147 20.91 4.99 -18.32
CA ILE A 147 21.96 4.32 -17.52
C ILE A 147 22.55 3.14 -18.28
N VAL A 148 21.71 2.29 -18.88
CA VAL A 148 22.18 1.15 -19.68
C VAL A 148 22.92 1.62 -20.93
N LEU A 149 22.42 2.63 -21.62
CA LEU A 149 23.09 3.23 -22.78
C LEU A 149 24.45 3.81 -22.39
N TRP A 150 24.53 4.54 -21.28
CA TRP A 150 25.78 5.05 -20.74
C TRP A 150 26.77 3.91 -20.44
N PHE A 151 26.32 2.83 -19.79
CA PHE A 151 27.16 1.68 -19.48
C PHE A 151 27.64 0.93 -20.74
N LEU A 152 26.85 0.90 -21.81
CA LEU A 152 27.23 0.34 -23.12
C LEU A 152 28.25 1.23 -23.86
N LEU A 153 28.20 2.55 -23.67
CA LEU A 153 29.16 3.48 -24.26
C LEU A 153 30.53 3.43 -23.57
N ALA A 154 30.58 3.09 -22.28
CA ALA A 154 31.82 3.00 -21.51
C ALA A 154 32.90 2.06 -22.12
N PRO A 155 32.61 0.80 -22.49
CA PRO A 155 33.60 -0.08 -23.11
C PRO A 155 33.99 0.37 -24.53
N VAL A 156 33.08 1.05 -25.25
CA VAL A 156 33.37 1.64 -26.57
C VAL A 156 34.37 2.79 -26.43
N ALA A 157 34.17 3.66 -25.44
CA ALA A 157 35.08 4.77 -25.13
C ALA A 157 36.46 4.27 -24.67
N HIS A 158 36.50 3.18 -23.89
CA HIS A 158 37.76 2.53 -23.52
C HIS A 158 38.49 1.98 -24.76
N ARG A 159 37.79 1.37 -25.71
CA ARG A 159 38.43 0.86 -26.94
C ARG A 159 39.05 1.95 -27.80
N TRP A 160 38.62 3.20 -27.65
CA TRP A 160 39.11 4.35 -28.40
C TRP A 160 40.14 5.18 -27.62
N ASP A 161 40.63 4.67 -26.48
CA ASP A 161 41.56 5.37 -25.55
C ASP A 161 41.07 6.73 -25.02
N VAL A 162 39.79 7.04 -25.20
CA VAL A 162 39.14 8.28 -24.72
C VAL A 162 38.37 8.07 -23.41
N GLY A 163 38.68 7.00 -22.67
CA GLY A 163 38.04 6.66 -21.40
C GLY A 163 38.02 7.82 -20.38
N PRO A 164 39.16 8.49 -20.10
CA PRO A 164 39.19 9.62 -19.17
C PRO A 164 38.32 10.79 -19.64
N LEU A 165 38.31 11.08 -20.95
CA LEU A 165 37.51 12.16 -21.52
C LEU A 165 36.01 11.86 -21.44
N TYR A 166 35.63 10.59 -21.57
CA TYR A 166 34.26 10.13 -21.41
C TYR A 166 33.74 10.34 -19.99
N ILE A 167 34.54 9.96 -18.97
CA ILE A 167 34.18 10.17 -17.56
C ILE A 167 34.11 11.67 -17.25
N LEU A 168 35.08 12.45 -17.72
CA LEU A 168 35.14 13.88 -17.49
C LEU A 168 33.96 14.61 -18.14
N GLY A 169 33.65 14.30 -19.41
CA GLY A 169 32.54 14.89 -20.15
C GLY A 169 31.18 14.51 -19.56
N THR A 170 30.99 13.24 -19.20
CA THR A 170 29.73 12.79 -18.58
C THR A 170 29.54 13.37 -17.18
N GLY A 171 30.61 13.50 -16.38
CA GLY A 171 30.57 14.19 -15.09
C GLY A 171 30.21 15.67 -15.22
N PHE A 172 30.85 16.39 -16.16
CA PHE A 172 30.55 17.80 -16.41
C PHE A 172 29.11 17.98 -16.91
N LEU A 173 28.63 17.09 -17.77
CA LEU A 173 27.26 17.08 -18.25
C LEU A 173 26.26 16.85 -17.11
N VAL A 174 26.52 15.91 -16.21
CA VAL A 174 25.67 15.66 -15.03
C VAL A 174 25.62 16.90 -14.13
N ILE A 175 26.76 17.56 -13.89
CA ILE A 175 26.83 18.80 -13.11
C ILE A 175 25.98 19.89 -13.78
N LEU A 176 26.19 20.14 -15.07
CA LEU A 176 25.43 21.16 -15.81
C LEU A 176 23.92 20.86 -15.84
N LEU A 177 23.54 19.60 -16.02
CA LEU A 177 22.13 19.18 -15.98
C LEU A 177 21.53 19.28 -14.58
N ASN A 178 22.34 19.06 -13.53
CA ASN A 178 21.93 19.17 -12.13
C ASN A 178 21.81 20.65 -11.68
N LEU A 179 22.59 21.56 -12.28
CA LEU A 179 22.51 23.01 -12.02
C LEU A 179 21.17 23.63 -12.47
N GLY A 180 20.47 23.02 -13.44
CA GLY A 180 19.38 23.67 -14.17
C GLY A 180 18.02 23.74 -13.48
N LYS A 181 17.82 23.16 -12.29
CA LYS A 181 16.53 23.18 -11.59
C LYS A 181 16.70 23.18 -10.08
N LYS A 182 16.96 24.34 -9.49
CA LYS A 182 16.63 24.56 -8.09
C LYS A 182 15.16 25.01 -8.02
N PRO A 183 14.23 24.20 -7.50
CA PRO A 183 12.90 24.71 -7.19
C PRO A 183 13.07 25.84 -6.15
N HIS A 184 12.63 27.05 -6.49
CA HIS A 184 12.52 28.14 -5.51
C HIS A 184 11.53 27.68 -4.43
N GLY A 185 12.01 27.32 -3.25
CA GLY A 185 11.15 27.00 -2.11
C GLY A 185 11.62 25.88 -1.17
N GLU A 186 12.68 25.11 -1.47
CA GLU A 186 13.19 24.14 -0.49
C GLU A 186 14.16 24.76 0.50
N LEU A 187 13.98 24.37 1.77
CA LEU A 187 14.78 24.74 2.94
C LEU A 187 16.27 24.55 2.66
N SER A 188 16.93 25.62 2.23
CA SER A 188 18.39 25.71 2.39
C SER A 188 18.70 25.75 3.89
N ALA A 189 19.91 25.35 4.29
CA ALA A 189 20.34 25.44 5.69
C ALA A 189 20.21 26.86 6.31
N TYR A 190 20.06 27.90 5.47
CA TYR A 190 19.76 29.28 5.88
C TYR A 190 18.29 29.52 6.25
N SER A 191 17.37 28.66 5.79
CA SER A 191 15.94 28.68 6.15
C SER A 191 15.69 28.21 7.58
N ILE A 192 16.64 27.51 8.22
CA ILE A 192 16.58 27.17 9.65
C ILE A 192 16.65 28.43 10.53
N PHE A 193 17.23 29.51 10.01
CA PHE A 193 17.40 30.77 10.76
C PHE A 193 16.54 31.92 10.22
N ASN A 194 15.85 31.73 9.09
CA ASN A 194 15.06 32.78 8.45
C ASN A 194 13.93 32.14 7.61
N GLU A 195 12.85 31.71 8.28
CA GLU A 195 11.69 31.06 7.66
C GLU A 195 11.01 31.94 6.59
N ASP A 196 11.04 33.26 6.77
CA ASP A 196 10.41 34.22 5.85
C ASP A 196 11.32 34.66 4.70
N PHE A 197 12.56 34.14 4.60
CA PHE A 197 13.55 34.59 3.61
C PHE A 197 13.70 36.12 3.57
N ARG A 198 13.48 36.80 4.71
CA ARG A 198 13.58 38.27 4.80
C ARG A 198 15.03 38.65 4.65
N GLU A 199 15.34 39.37 3.58
CA GLU A 199 16.66 39.97 3.38
C GLU A 199 17.05 40.80 4.60
N LEU A 200 18.26 40.56 5.10
CA LEU A 200 18.80 41.31 6.23
C LEU A 200 18.88 42.80 5.83
N PRO A 201 18.30 43.72 6.61
CA PRO A 201 18.38 45.14 6.30
C PRO A 201 19.85 45.57 6.26
N GLY A 202 20.31 46.01 5.08
CA GLY A 202 21.71 46.41 4.85
C GLY A 202 22.47 45.57 3.82
N THR A 203 21.94 44.43 3.35
CA THR A 203 22.52 43.71 2.21
C THR A 203 22.04 44.27 0.87
N LEU A 204 22.97 44.53 -0.04
CA LEU A 204 22.69 45.08 -1.36
C LEU A 204 21.91 44.06 -2.20
N ASN A 205 20.63 44.36 -2.46
CA ASN A 205 19.75 43.51 -3.24
C ASN A 205 19.68 44.03 -4.70
N ALA A 206 19.94 43.15 -5.67
CA ALA A 206 19.97 43.50 -7.08
C ALA A 206 18.61 44.02 -7.59
N ASP A 207 17.50 43.50 -7.05
CA ASP A 207 16.15 43.96 -7.43
C ASP A 207 15.83 45.35 -6.87
N ARG A 208 16.37 45.69 -5.69
CA ARG A 208 16.27 47.06 -5.16
C ARG A 208 17.15 48.02 -5.95
N LEU A 209 18.38 47.59 -6.27
CA LEU A 209 19.31 48.40 -7.06
C LEU A 209 18.75 48.68 -8.46
N ASP A 210 18.21 47.68 -9.17
CA ASP A 210 17.60 47.89 -10.50
C ASP A 210 16.40 48.83 -10.41
N ARG A 211 15.59 48.71 -9.35
CA ARG A 211 14.45 49.60 -9.11
C ARG A 211 14.87 51.02 -8.80
N ASP A 212 15.89 51.22 -7.97
CA ASP A 212 16.38 52.55 -7.57
C ASP A 212 17.08 53.25 -8.76
N ILE A 213 17.84 52.48 -9.57
CA ILE A 213 18.38 52.95 -10.86
C ILE A 213 17.24 53.37 -11.80
N ARG A 214 16.18 52.57 -11.90
CA ARG A 214 15.03 52.87 -12.76
C ARG A 214 14.16 54.02 -12.24
N ALA A 215 14.08 54.19 -10.92
CA ALA A 215 13.37 55.27 -10.25
C ALA A 215 14.19 56.56 -10.14
N GLY A 216 15.47 56.53 -10.51
CA GLY A 216 16.38 57.67 -10.47
C GLY A 216 16.72 58.14 -9.06
N GLN A 217 16.57 57.27 -8.05
CA GLN A 217 16.95 57.58 -6.67
C GLN A 217 18.37 57.09 -6.42
N PHE A 218 19.33 58.03 -6.41
CA PHE A 218 20.71 57.82 -5.97
C PHE A 218 21.03 58.78 -4.83
#